data_AF-A0A8T6CCZ7-F1
#
_entry.id   AF-A0A8T6CCZ7-F1
#
_cell.length_a   1.000
_cell.length_b   1.000
_cell.length_c   1.000
_cell.angle_alpha   90.00
_cell.angle_beta   90.00
_cell.angle_gamma   90.00
#
_symmetry.space_group_name_H-M   'P 1'
#
loop_
_entity.id
_entity.type
_entity.pdbx_description
1 polymer ?
#
loop_
_entity_poly.entity_id
_entity_poly.type
_entity_poly.pdbx_seq_one_letter_code
_entity_poly.pdbx_strand_id
1 'polypeptide(L)' 'MSDFFEVMRAFRERFGFEPEIPFPWNVELWAEVLKECLDADSPQPYRDAFKREEELRGDGVW' A
#
# COMPACT_ATOMS: atom_id res chain seq x y z
N MET A 1 5.66 8.95 12.51
CA MET A 1 5.68 9.19 11.04
C MET A 1 6.92 8.62 10.33
N SER A 2 8.01 8.25 11.02
CA SER A 2 9.21 7.72 10.34
C SER A 2 9.06 6.32 9.74
N ASP A 3 8.28 5.44 10.37
CA ASP A 3 8.16 4.01 9.99
C ASP A 3 7.52 3.81 8.60
N PHE A 4 6.54 4.64 8.23
CA PHE A 4 5.87 4.54 6.92
C PHE A 4 6.80 4.82 5.73
N PHE A 5 7.58 5.90 5.81
CA PHE A 5 8.53 6.24 4.74
C PHE A 5 9.67 5.22 4.62
N GLU A 6 10.09 4.64 5.74
CA GLU A 6 11.08 3.57 5.74
C GLU A 6 10.56 2.31 5.05
N VAL A 7 9.32 1.91 5.36
CA VAL A 7 8.64 0.77 4.74
C VAL A 7 8.39 1.02 3.24
N MET A 8 7.92 2.20 2.85
CA MET A 8 7.78 2.58 1.44
C MET A 8 9.11 2.48 0.68
N ARG A 9 10.21 2.96 1.27
CA ARG A 9 11.53 2.87 0.65
C ARG A 9 11.96 1.42 0.48
N ALA A 10 11.83 0.60 1.53
CA ALA A 10 12.17 -0.82 1.48
C ALA A 10 11.35 -1.57 0.42
N PHE A 11 10.04 -1.30 0.35
CA PHE A 11 9.16 -1.85 -0.67
C PHE A 11 9.61 -1.46 -2.09
N ARG A 12 9.92 -0.17 -2.31
CA ARG A 12 10.41 0.33 -3.60
C ARG A 12 11.73 -0.31 -4.01
N GLU A 13 12.67 -0.44 -3.08
CA GLU A 13 13.96 -1.10 -3.32
C GLU A 13 13.78 -2.58 -3.63
N ARG A 14 12.82 -3.26 -2.98
CA ARG A 14 12.57 -4.69 -3.17
C ARG A 14 11.89 -5.02 -4.49
N PHE A 15 10.85 -4.28 -4.85
CA PHE A 15 9.97 -4.61 -5.99
C PHE A 15 10.18 -3.71 -7.21
N GLY A 16 10.98 -2.65 -7.10
CA GLY A 16 11.39 -1.81 -8.23
C GLY A 16 10.34 -0.79 -8.69
N PHE A 17 9.29 -0.54 -7.90
CA PHE A 17 8.27 0.48 -8.21
C PHE A 17 7.82 1.22 -6.94
N GLU A 18 7.31 2.44 -7.13
CA GLU A 18 6.79 3.27 -6.03
C GLU A 18 5.30 2.97 -5.83
N PRO A 19 4.85 2.63 -4.60
CA PRO A 19 3.44 2.36 -4.35
C PRO A 19 2.62 3.65 -4.43
N GLU A 20 1.53 3.62 -5.19
CA GLU A 20 0.55 4.69 -5.25
C GLU A 20 -0.38 4.57 -4.05
N ILE A 21 -0.33 5.55 -3.15
CA ILE A 21 -1.09 5.49 -1.89
C ILE A 21 -2.16 6.58 -1.91
N PRO A 22 -3.46 6.22 -1.89
CA PRO A 22 -4.55 7.18 -1.82
C PRO A 22 -4.52 7.91 -0.47
N PHE A 23 -3.96 9.12 -0.48
CA PHE A 23 -3.85 10.05 0.65
C PHE A 23 -5.22 10.54 1.16
N PRO A 24 -5.40 10.96 2.44
CA PRO A 24 -4.55 10.82 3.64
C PRO A 24 -5.15 9.92 4.75
N TRP A 25 -6.29 9.27 4.53
CA TRP A 25 -7.11 8.72 5.63
C TRP A 25 -6.60 7.40 6.21
N ASN A 26 -5.72 6.67 5.51
CA ASN A 26 -5.37 5.28 5.81
C ASN A 26 -3.85 4.99 5.83
N VAL A 27 -3.01 5.95 6.23
CA VAL A 27 -1.54 5.78 6.19
C VAL A 27 -1.06 4.56 7.00
N GLU A 28 -1.69 4.27 8.14
CA GLU A 28 -1.34 3.12 8.98
C GLU A 28 -1.65 1.79 8.28
N LEU A 29 -2.83 1.66 7.67
CA LEU A 29 -3.20 0.50 6.88
C LEU A 29 -2.21 0.26 5.73
N TRP A 30 -1.83 1.32 5.01
CA TRP A 30 -0.86 1.20 3.93
C TRP A 30 0.53 0.81 4.43
N ALA A 31 0.95 1.26 5.61
CA ALA A 31 2.19 0.79 6.23
C ALA A 31 2.15 -0.74 6.48
N GLU A 32 1.04 -1.26 7.00
CA GLU A 32 0.86 -2.69 7.27
C GLU A 32 0.85 -3.52 5.99
N VAL A 33 0.10 -3.10 4.97
CA VAL A 33 0.04 -3.78 3.67
C VAL A 33 1.43 -3.85 3.01
N LEU A 34 2.20 -2.77 3.07
CA LEU A 34 3.55 -2.75 2.52
C LEU A 34 4.52 -3.63 3.32
N LYS A 35 4.36 -3.72 4.66
CA LYS A 35 5.11 -4.69 5.48
C LYS A 35 4.75 -6.12 5.12
N GLU A 36 3.48 -6.44 4.94
CA GLU A 36 3.03 -7.77 4.51
C GLU A 36 3.64 -8.14 3.14
N CYS A 37 3.76 -7.18 2.22
CA CYS A 37 4.42 -7.41 0.95
C CYS A 37 5.90 -7.78 1.13
N LEU A 38 6.62 -7.08 2.02
CA LEU A 38 8.02 -7.35 2.32
C LEU A 38 8.20 -8.72 2.99
N ASP A 39 7.34 -9.07 3.94
CA ASP A 39 7.38 -10.34 4.67
C ASP A 39 7.03 -11.54 3.77
N ALA A 40 6.03 -11.37 2.89
CA ALA A 40 5.64 -12.38 1.90
C ALA A 40 6.54 -12.41 0.66
N ASP A 41 7.51 -11.49 0.56
CA ASP A 41 8.34 -11.26 -0.61
C ASP A 41 7.54 -11.12 -1.92
N SER A 42 6.39 -10.47 -1.84
CA SER A 42 5.42 -10.38 -2.93
C SER A 42 4.69 -9.04 -2.93
N PRO A 43 4.53 -8.36 -4.08
CA PRO A 43 3.74 -7.13 -4.16
C PRO A 43 2.23 -7.38 -4.25
N GLN A 44 1.77 -8.64 -4.18
CA GLN A 44 0.36 -9.00 -4.35
C GLN A 44 -0.56 -8.41 -3.26
N PRO A 45 -0.20 -8.40 -1.96
CA PRO A 45 -1.04 -7.79 -0.93
C PRO A 45 -1.34 -6.31 -1.20
N TYR A 46 -0.35 -5.56 -1.69
CA TYR A 46 -0.53 -4.17 -2.13
C TYR A 46 -1.53 -4.06 -3.28
N ARG A 47 -1.42 -4.91 -4.31
CA ARG A 47 -2.34 -4.90 -5.46
C ARG A 47 -3.78 -5.22 -5.04
N ASP A 48 -3.94 -6.19 -4.16
CA ASP A 48 -5.26 -6.59 -3.66
C ASP A 48 -5.88 -5.49 -2.79
N ALA A 49 -5.09 -4.85 -1.92
CA ALA A 49 -5.54 -3.72 -1.12
C ALA A 49 -5.91 -2.51 -1.98
N PHE A 50 -5.09 -2.19 -2.98
CA PHE A 50 -5.35 -1.08 -3.90
C PHE A 50 -6.61 -1.29 -4.72
N LYS A 51 -6.80 -2.49 -5.28
CA LYS A 51 -8.02 -2.81 -6.02
C LYS A 51 -9.27 -2.69 -5.13
N ARG A 52 -9.22 -3.18 -3.90
CA ARG A 52 -10.34 -3.05 -2.95
C ARG A 52 -10.65 -1.59 -2.65
N GLU A 53 -9.65 -0.74 -2.46
CA GLU A 53 -9.84 0.69 -2.25
C GLU A 53 -10.39 1.39 -3.50
N GLU A 54 -9.97 1.00 -4.70
CA GLU A 54 -10.56 1.47 -5.96
C GLU A 54 -12.03 1.04 -6.10
N GLU A 55 -12.37 -0.19 -5.74
CA GLU A 55 -13.74 -0.70 -5.73
C GLU A 55 -14.59 0.04 -4.69
N LEU A 56 -14.09 0.26 -3.47
CA LEU A 56 -14.78 1.07 -2.45
C LEU A 56 -14.99 2.52 -2.88
N ARG A 57 -14.05 3.10 -3.64
CA ARG A 57 -14.20 4.43 -4.23
C ARG A 57 -15.13 4.44 -5.46
N GLY A 58 -15.17 3.36 -6.22
CA GLY A 58 -15.98 3.20 -7.44
C GLY A 58 -17.44 2.87 -7.14
N ASP A 59 -17.71 2.07 -6.11
CA ASP A 59 -19.05 1.75 -5.58
C ASP A 59 -19.60 2.85 -4.64
N GLY A 60 -18.75 3.83 -4.30
CA GLY A 60 -19.12 5.06 -3.61
C GLY A 60 -19.92 6.00 -4.51
N VAL A 61 -21.25 5.86 -4.42
CA VAL A 61 -22.28 6.88 -4.65
C VAL A 61 -21.72 8.32 -4.57
N TRP A 62 -21.87 9.07 -5.66
CA TRP A 62 -21.86 10.53 -5.67
C TRP A 62 -23.28 11.05 -5.88
#